data_AF-A0A1B2RCB3-F1
#
_entry.id   AF-A0A1B2RCB3-F1
#
_cell.length_a   1.000
_cell.length_b   1.000
_cell.length_c   1.000
_cell.angle_alpha   90.00
_cell.angle_beta   90.00
_cell.angle_gamma   90.00
#
_symmetry.space_group_name_H-M   'P 1'
#
loop_
_entity.id
_entity.type
_entity.pdbx_description
1 polymer ?
#
loop_
_entity_poly.entity_id
_entity_poly.type
_entity_poly.pdbx_seq_one_letter_code
_entity_poly.pdbx_strand_id
1 'polypeptide(L)'
;MGFRRTTPNWNLVTDAYVEPKNFADLFSILVPYYPQGNGRKRTILVWKEKEFYKAENLAPFIIFGMNKVQELPQFHKDEIPTLIRIIRLCQEIGWYKEADTFMRNQGLYEFVQTSMGYETWDLLTNVVALNYLIIKYRVGELDSDDVQIWERVKFNEKCIKDCSNLIFLKEVLELTFFYMCKQAKAFSKEQLNHNMMDLAMYCNTFVSDLYKYNLLRKYHKCTNFLSYYGPNQAVLSCQRAVISQISDQLDPLQTTHVDDYLFVIKEMMEHMTLELMNQYKHFIGKLLSYVPFFEMIQVPQHIYYFEELMYVCKGINYKEEILRNYIFIQLHDCLPAFFRLFLKNKRYATIHDILFYWCEDEQRMSLEKKYNLSSIYEKYACG
;
A
#
# COMPACT_ATOMS: atom_id res chain seq x y z
N MET A 1 34.36 -1.85 -1.91
CA MET A 1 34.00 -2.34 -3.26
C MET A 1 34.16 -1.19 -4.24
N GLY A 2 34.99 -1.34 -5.27
CA GLY A 2 35.30 -0.26 -6.21
C GLY A 2 34.24 -0.12 -7.29
N PHE A 3 33.40 0.91 -7.20
CA PHE A 3 32.51 1.31 -8.29
C PHE A 3 33.34 1.95 -9.40
N ARG A 4 33.32 1.37 -10.60
CA ARG A 4 34.14 1.78 -11.76
C ARG A 4 33.73 3.10 -12.41
N ARG A 5 32.64 3.73 -11.96
CA ARG A 5 32.23 5.07 -12.41
C ARG A 5 32.16 5.98 -11.18
N THR A 6 32.96 7.03 -11.18
CA THR A 6 32.91 8.12 -10.19
C THR A 6 31.97 9.24 -10.64
N THR A 7 31.68 9.33 -11.94
CA THR A 7 30.85 10.41 -12.52
C THR A 7 29.43 9.94 -12.82
N PRO A 8 28.39 10.71 -12.44
CA PRO A 8 27.00 10.41 -12.80
C PRO A 8 26.76 10.39 -14.31
N ASN A 9 25.92 9.48 -14.77
CA ASN A 9 25.44 9.48 -16.15
C ASN A 9 24.26 10.45 -16.27
N TRP A 10 24.58 11.74 -16.49
CA TRP A 10 23.61 12.82 -16.54
C TRP A 10 22.47 12.60 -17.55
N ASN A 11 22.74 11.88 -18.65
CA ASN A 11 21.74 11.57 -19.69
C ASN A 11 20.52 10.78 -19.16
N LEU A 12 20.62 10.17 -17.98
CA LEU A 12 19.51 9.47 -17.32
C LEU A 12 18.49 10.42 -16.70
N VAL A 13 18.90 11.63 -16.33
CA VAL A 13 18.06 12.59 -15.59
C VAL A 13 17.91 13.93 -16.31
N THR A 14 18.79 14.28 -17.25
CA THR A 14 18.71 15.52 -18.03
C THR A 14 19.30 15.36 -19.43
N ASP A 15 18.85 16.18 -20.37
CA ASP A 15 19.42 16.24 -21.72
C ASP A 15 20.66 17.16 -21.79
N ALA A 16 20.76 18.12 -20.86
CA ALA A 16 21.94 18.97 -20.69
C ALA A 16 22.22 19.17 -19.19
N TYR A 17 23.42 18.80 -18.75
CA TYR A 17 23.83 18.97 -17.37
C TYR A 17 24.15 20.43 -17.06
N VAL A 18 23.58 20.94 -15.97
CA VAL A 18 23.91 22.24 -15.37
C VAL A 18 24.24 21.98 -13.91
N GLU A 19 25.37 22.52 -13.45
CA GLU A 19 25.83 22.39 -12.07
C GLU A 19 24.78 22.99 -11.10
N PRO A 20 24.30 22.23 -10.08
CA PRO A 20 23.33 22.74 -9.12
C PRO A 20 23.86 23.93 -8.32
N LYS A 21 23.04 24.98 -8.18
CA LYS A 21 23.37 26.17 -7.38
C LYS A 21 22.58 26.27 -6.08
N ASN A 22 21.48 25.52 -5.96
CA ASN A 22 20.64 25.44 -4.79
C ASN A 22 20.10 24.01 -4.61
N PHE A 23 19.38 23.77 -3.52
CA PHE A 23 18.82 22.46 -3.21
C PHE A 23 17.72 22.01 -4.18
N ALA A 24 16.93 22.92 -4.76
CA ALA A 24 15.93 22.55 -5.77
C ALA A 24 16.58 22.02 -7.06
N ASP A 25 17.68 22.66 -7.49
CA ASP A 25 18.46 22.20 -8.65
C ASP A 25 19.01 20.79 -8.38
N LEU A 26 19.59 20.57 -7.18
CA LEU A 26 20.13 19.27 -6.80
C LEU A 26 19.02 18.22 -6.70
N PHE A 27 17.89 18.56 -6.11
CA PHE A 27 16.72 17.67 -6.04
C PHE A 27 16.30 17.21 -7.43
N SER A 28 16.21 18.15 -8.39
CA SER A 28 15.74 17.87 -9.75
C SER A 28 16.60 16.84 -10.49
N ILE A 29 17.91 16.80 -10.24
CA ILE A 29 18.82 15.84 -10.88
C ILE A 29 18.92 14.51 -10.11
N LEU A 30 18.41 14.44 -8.89
CA LEU A 30 18.30 13.21 -8.10
C LEU A 30 16.95 12.51 -8.30
N VAL A 31 16.04 13.10 -9.07
CA VAL A 31 14.73 12.55 -9.43
C VAL A 31 14.65 12.42 -10.96
N PRO A 32 14.59 11.20 -11.52
CA PRO A 32 14.45 11.06 -12.96
C PRO A 32 13.13 11.69 -13.45
N TYR A 33 13.11 12.23 -14.67
CA TYR A 33 11.90 12.80 -15.25
C TYR A 33 10.77 11.78 -15.32
N TYR A 34 9.60 12.19 -14.82
CA TYR A 34 8.43 11.32 -14.86
C TYR A 34 8.02 11.04 -16.31
N PRO A 35 7.67 9.79 -16.67
CA PRO A 35 7.28 9.46 -18.03
C PRO A 35 5.98 10.19 -18.44
N GLN A 36 6.11 11.25 -19.23
CA GLN A 36 4.99 12.02 -19.78
C GLN A 36 4.96 11.98 -21.30
N GLY A 37 3.76 12.06 -21.89
CA GLY A 37 3.53 12.04 -23.35
C GLY A 37 3.16 10.66 -23.93
N ASN A 38 2.85 10.62 -25.22
CA ASN A 38 2.45 9.41 -25.95
C ASN A 38 3.61 8.83 -26.78
N GLY A 39 3.66 7.51 -26.93
CA GLY A 39 4.58 6.82 -27.83
C GLY A 39 6.05 6.76 -27.38
N ARG A 40 6.98 6.95 -28.33
CA ARG A 40 8.43 6.70 -28.18
C ARG A 40 9.11 7.49 -27.04
N LYS A 41 8.68 8.73 -26.79
CA LYS A 41 9.24 9.57 -25.72
C LYS A 41 8.97 8.98 -24.33
N ARG A 42 7.74 8.50 -24.09
CA ARG A 42 7.38 7.80 -22.85
C ARG A 42 8.21 6.54 -22.67
N THR A 43 8.41 5.75 -23.72
CA THR A 43 9.25 4.55 -23.69
C THR A 43 10.70 4.87 -23.29
N ILE A 44 11.27 5.93 -23.86
CA ILE A 44 12.64 6.37 -23.52
C ILE A 44 12.71 6.83 -22.06
N LEU A 45 11.76 7.62 -21.57
CA LEU A 45 11.74 8.08 -20.18
C LEU A 45 11.59 6.92 -19.19
N VAL A 46 10.68 5.97 -19.46
CA VAL A 46 10.55 4.73 -18.65
C VAL A 46 11.85 3.94 -18.64
N TRP A 47 12.55 3.85 -19.77
CA TRP A 47 13.84 3.18 -19.84
C TRP A 47 14.91 3.92 -19.03
N LYS A 48 15.03 5.25 -19.19
CA LYS A 48 15.97 6.08 -18.42
C LYS A 48 15.75 5.95 -16.91
N GLU A 49 14.50 5.98 -16.46
CA GLU A 49 14.13 5.79 -15.06
C GLU A 49 14.58 4.41 -14.54
N LYS A 50 14.31 3.33 -15.30
CA LYS A 50 14.75 1.98 -14.92
C LYS A 50 16.27 1.87 -14.85
N GLU A 51 16.99 2.47 -15.79
CA GLU A 51 18.46 2.49 -15.79
C GLU A 51 19.02 3.31 -14.63
N PHE A 52 18.40 4.46 -14.30
CA PHE A 52 18.80 5.31 -13.18
C PHE A 52 18.81 4.54 -11.86
N TYR A 53 17.79 3.71 -11.59
CA TYR A 53 17.69 2.92 -10.36
C TYR A 53 18.57 1.67 -10.32
N LYS A 54 19.40 1.40 -11.35
CA LYS A 54 20.43 0.36 -11.24
C LYS A 54 21.55 0.82 -10.32
N ALA A 55 22.00 -0.06 -9.42
CA ALA A 55 23.00 0.29 -8.41
C ALA A 55 24.27 0.95 -8.96
N GLU A 56 24.76 0.47 -10.11
CA GLU A 56 25.95 0.99 -10.80
C GLU A 56 25.78 2.42 -11.35
N ASN A 57 24.55 2.82 -11.69
CA ASN A 57 24.25 4.18 -12.15
C ASN A 57 23.87 5.09 -10.99
N LEU A 58 23.23 4.55 -9.95
CA LEU A 58 22.74 5.33 -8.82
C LEU A 58 23.85 5.75 -7.84
N ALA A 59 24.83 4.89 -7.58
CA ALA A 59 25.93 5.17 -6.66
C ALA A 59 26.68 6.50 -6.96
N PRO A 60 27.05 6.79 -8.22
CA PRO A 60 27.62 8.10 -8.58
C PRO A 60 26.73 9.30 -8.23
N PHE A 61 25.41 9.22 -8.47
CA PHE A 61 24.48 10.31 -8.13
C PHE A 61 24.39 10.55 -6.64
N ILE A 62 24.40 9.48 -5.83
CA ILE A 62 24.41 9.56 -4.37
C ILE A 62 25.66 10.26 -3.87
N ILE A 63 26.84 9.81 -4.32
CA ILE A 63 28.13 10.40 -3.92
C ILE A 63 28.18 11.88 -4.31
N PHE A 64 27.78 12.19 -5.55
CA PHE A 64 27.68 13.58 -6.01
C PHE A 64 26.76 14.41 -5.11
N GLY A 65 25.55 13.92 -4.81
CA GLY A 65 24.61 14.62 -3.96
C GLY A 65 25.12 14.85 -2.54
N MET A 66 25.69 13.83 -1.90
CA MET A 66 26.26 13.94 -0.55
C MET A 66 27.36 14.98 -0.46
N ASN A 67 28.23 15.06 -1.47
CA ASN A 67 29.29 16.06 -1.54
C ASN A 67 28.71 17.46 -1.83
N LYS A 68 27.80 17.55 -2.79
CA LYS A 68 27.28 18.85 -3.27
C LYS A 68 26.51 19.61 -2.20
N VAL A 69 25.78 18.91 -1.33
CA VAL A 69 25.02 19.50 -0.22
C VAL A 69 25.89 20.42 0.65
N GLN A 70 27.18 20.10 0.85
CA GLN A 70 28.10 20.89 1.67
C GLN A 70 28.44 22.26 1.06
N GLU A 71 28.25 22.41 -0.26
CA GLU A 71 28.55 23.62 -1.01
C GLU A 71 27.31 24.52 -1.20
N LEU A 72 26.11 24.02 -0.87
CA LEU A 72 24.86 24.72 -1.15
C LEU A 72 24.46 25.68 -0.01
N PRO A 73 23.76 26.78 -0.33
CA PRO A 73 23.25 27.71 0.68
C PRO A 73 22.25 27.03 1.62
N GLN A 74 22.59 27.00 2.92
CA GLN A 74 21.77 26.43 3.99
C GLN A 74 20.46 27.20 4.20
N PHE A 75 19.49 26.57 4.88
CA PHE A 75 18.14 27.09 5.15
C PHE A 75 17.29 27.30 3.88
N HIS A 76 17.60 26.55 2.82
CA HIS A 76 16.76 26.53 1.63
C HIS A 76 15.50 25.72 1.89
N LYS A 77 14.34 26.16 1.39
CA LYS A 77 13.06 25.44 1.60
C LYS A 77 13.08 23.97 1.13
N ASP A 78 13.89 23.67 0.11
CA ASP A 78 14.03 22.33 -0.48
C ASP A 78 15.21 21.53 0.08
N GLU A 79 15.87 22.04 1.13
CA GLU A 79 17.00 21.37 1.78
C GLU A 79 16.61 19.99 2.32
N ILE A 80 15.71 19.93 3.31
CA ILE A 80 15.30 18.66 3.94
C ILE A 80 14.77 17.65 2.91
N PRO A 81 13.87 18.00 1.96
CA PRO A 81 13.45 17.07 0.90
C PRO A 81 14.62 16.51 0.08
N THR A 82 15.65 17.31 -0.20
CA THR A 82 16.85 16.89 -0.93
C THR A 82 17.72 15.95 -0.11
N LEU A 83 17.93 16.26 1.17
CA LEU A 83 18.67 15.38 2.09
C LEU A 83 17.99 14.01 2.19
N ILE A 84 16.66 14.00 2.40
CA ILE A 84 15.88 12.77 2.45
C ILE A 84 15.90 12.03 1.12
N ARG A 85 15.86 12.73 -0.01
CA ARG A 85 15.97 12.08 -1.32
C ARG A 85 17.29 11.33 -1.45
N ILE A 86 18.41 11.90 -1.02
CA ILE A 86 19.72 11.23 -1.01
C ILE A 86 19.65 9.96 -0.14
N ILE A 87 19.09 10.06 1.07
CA ILE A 87 18.92 8.92 2.00
C ILE A 87 18.07 7.81 1.37
N ARG A 88 16.95 8.17 0.76
CA ARG A 88 16.09 7.22 0.04
C ARG A 88 16.87 6.54 -1.09
N LEU A 89 17.68 7.26 -1.85
CA LEU A 89 18.54 6.66 -2.88
C LEU A 89 19.57 5.69 -2.30
N CYS A 90 20.14 5.96 -1.12
CA CYS A 90 20.99 5.00 -0.43
C CYS A 90 20.25 3.71 -0.08
N GLN A 91 18.98 3.81 0.37
CA GLN A 91 18.16 2.64 0.69
C GLN A 91 17.93 1.73 -0.53
N GLU A 92 17.75 2.30 -1.73
CA GLU A 92 17.59 1.53 -2.98
C GLU A 92 18.76 0.59 -3.28
N ILE A 93 19.97 0.94 -2.84
CA ILE A 93 21.19 0.15 -3.08
C ILE A 93 21.76 -0.48 -1.81
N GLY A 94 21.04 -0.39 -0.69
CA GLY A 94 21.41 -0.99 0.60
C GLY A 94 22.56 -0.30 1.33
N TRP A 95 22.86 0.96 1.01
CA TRP A 95 23.90 1.77 1.65
C TRP A 95 23.42 2.40 2.97
N TYR A 96 22.95 1.57 3.89
CA TYR A 96 22.32 2.03 5.13
C TYR A 96 23.32 2.69 6.10
N LYS A 97 24.59 2.28 6.10
CA LYS A 97 25.63 2.87 6.96
C LYS A 97 26.05 4.26 6.49
N GLU A 98 26.17 4.42 5.18
CA GLU A 98 26.45 5.71 4.55
C GLU A 98 25.28 6.66 4.75
N ALA A 99 24.04 6.17 4.61
CA ALA A 99 22.84 6.93 4.91
C ALA A 99 22.80 7.38 6.38
N ASP A 100 23.12 6.48 7.32
CA ASP A 100 23.18 6.81 8.76
C ASP A 100 24.18 7.93 9.06
N THR A 101 25.41 7.76 8.56
CA THR A 101 26.47 8.76 8.73
C THR A 101 26.06 10.11 8.14
N PHE A 102 25.45 10.09 6.95
CA PHE A 102 24.94 11.30 6.31
C PHE A 102 23.81 11.95 7.12
N MET A 103 22.84 11.19 7.62
CA MET A 103 21.75 11.70 8.45
C MET A 103 22.25 12.42 9.70
N ARG A 104 23.24 11.84 10.38
CA ARG A 104 23.87 12.44 11.56
C ARG A 104 24.62 13.72 11.22
N ASN A 105 25.44 13.69 10.17
CA ASN A 105 26.21 14.86 9.74
C ASN A 105 25.33 16.04 9.30
N GLN A 106 24.13 15.77 8.81
CA GLN A 106 23.16 16.78 8.37
C GLN A 106 22.17 17.18 9.48
N GLY A 107 22.37 16.74 10.72
CA GLY A 107 21.52 17.14 11.85
C GLY A 107 20.11 16.57 11.84
N LEU A 108 19.83 15.55 11.01
CA LEU A 108 18.48 14.98 10.87
C LEU A 108 18.07 14.14 12.08
N TYR A 109 19.03 13.60 12.83
CA TYR A 109 18.78 12.92 14.10
C TYR A 109 18.24 13.92 15.14
N GLU A 110 18.95 15.03 15.31
CA GLU A 110 18.59 16.13 16.21
C GLU A 110 17.26 16.75 15.80
N PHE A 111 17.00 16.88 14.49
CA PHE A 111 15.72 17.35 13.96
C PHE A 111 14.55 16.46 14.44
N VAL A 112 14.67 15.13 14.33
CA VAL A 112 13.61 14.21 14.77
C VAL A 112 13.41 14.28 16.28
N GLN A 113 14.50 14.30 17.05
CA GLN A 113 14.43 14.36 18.51
C GLN A 113 13.82 15.68 19.00
N THR A 114 14.22 16.80 18.41
CA THR A 114 13.64 18.12 18.72
C THR A 114 12.17 18.16 18.32
N SER A 115 11.79 17.49 17.22
CA SER A 115 10.41 17.42 16.74
C SER A 115 9.47 16.74 17.74
N MET A 116 9.97 15.84 18.61
CA MET A 116 9.15 15.19 19.64
C MET A 116 8.54 16.17 20.65
N GLY A 117 9.16 17.34 20.84
CA GLY A 117 8.64 18.42 21.69
C GLY A 117 7.42 19.15 21.13
N TYR A 118 7.07 18.94 19.86
CA TYR A 118 5.88 19.53 19.23
C TYR A 118 4.71 18.56 19.23
N GLU A 119 3.50 19.08 19.38
CA GLU A 119 2.26 18.27 19.39
C GLU A 119 1.91 17.70 18.02
N THR A 120 2.10 18.48 16.96
CA THR A 120 1.72 18.12 15.59
C THR A 120 2.92 18.09 14.67
N TRP A 121 2.99 17.07 13.81
CA TRP A 121 4.03 16.94 12.79
C TRP A 121 3.46 17.16 11.41
N ASP A 122 4.14 18.00 10.62
CA ASP A 122 3.83 18.15 9.21
C ASP A 122 4.24 16.91 8.41
N LEU A 123 3.89 16.89 7.11
CA LEU A 123 4.18 15.76 6.24
C LEU A 123 5.69 15.47 6.14
N LEU A 124 6.52 16.50 6.11
CA LEU A 124 7.95 16.38 5.94
C LEU A 124 8.62 15.86 7.21
N THR A 125 8.20 16.31 8.39
CA THR A 125 8.65 15.78 9.68
C THR A 125 8.34 14.28 9.78
N ASN A 126 7.14 13.86 9.36
CA ASN A 126 6.78 12.44 9.29
C ASN A 126 7.70 11.66 8.33
N VAL A 127 8.04 12.24 7.17
CA VAL A 127 8.97 11.64 6.20
C VAL A 127 10.38 11.48 6.78
N VAL A 128 10.90 12.50 7.46
CA VAL A 128 12.23 12.45 8.10
C VAL A 128 12.25 11.40 9.21
N ALA A 129 11.23 11.38 10.07
CA ALA A 129 11.10 10.41 11.16
C ALA A 129 11.01 8.96 10.65
N LEU A 130 10.25 8.70 9.57
CA LEU A 130 10.19 7.37 8.96
C LEU A 130 11.56 6.93 8.42
N ASN A 131 12.27 7.80 7.70
CA ASN A 131 13.61 7.48 7.21
C ASN A 131 14.60 7.25 8.36
N TYR A 132 14.52 8.06 9.42
CA TYR A 132 15.31 7.87 10.64
C TYR A 132 15.10 6.47 11.24
N LEU A 133 13.84 6.05 11.41
CA LEU A 133 13.53 4.72 11.96
C LEU A 133 13.99 3.59 11.02
N ILE A 134 13.82 3.74 9.70
CA ILE A 134 14.27 2.76 8.71
C ILE A 134 15.79 2.58 8.77
N ILE A 135 16.53 3.70 8.80
CA ILE A 135 17.99 3.65 8.82
C ILE A 135 18.47 2.98 10.12
N LYS A 136 17.99 3.44 11.29
CA LYS A 136 18.33 2.81 12.58
C LYS A 136 17.96 1.33 12.63
N TYR A 137 16.81 0.94 12.07
CA TYR A 137 16.41 -0.47 11.95
C TYR A 137 17.44 -1.29 11.16
N ARG A 138 17.90 -0.76 10.04
CA ARG A 138 18.82 -1.45 9.14
C ARG A 138 20.26 -1.49 9.64
N VAL A 139 20.71 -0.48 10.39
CA VAL A 139 22.04 -0.49 11.02
C VAL A 139 22.05 -1.17 12.39
N GLY A 140 20.89 -1.52 12.94
CA GLY A 140 20.77 -2.23 14.23
C GLY A 140 20.88 -1.33 15.45
N GLU A 141 20.56 -0.04 15.31
CA GLU A 141 20.71 0.98 16.36
C GLU A 141 19.37 1.44 16.96
N LEU A 142 18.26 0.72 16.70
CA LEU A 142 16.98 1.04 17.32
C LEU A 142 17.02 0.88 18.84
N ASP A 143 16.53 1.89 19.54
CA ASP A 143 16.42 1.91 20.99
C ASP A 143 14.95 1.86 21.47
N SER A 144 14.73 2.14 22.76
CA SER A 144 13.40 2.21 23.37
C SER A 144 12.65 3.49 23.02
N ASP A 145 13.36 4.60 22.86
CA ASP A 145 12.76 5.92 22.70
C ASP A 145 12.18 6.07 21.29
N ASP A 146 12.77 5.35 20.33
CA ASP A 146 12.27 5.22 18.95
C ASP A 146 10.85 4.64 18.87
N VAL A 147 10.35 3.96 19.91
CA VAL A 147 8.96 3.48 19.96
C VAL A 147 7.98 4.65 19.92
N GLN A 148 8.28 5.74 20.63
CA GLN A 148 7.39 6.91 20.68
C GLN A 148 7.34 7.62 19.32
N ILE A 149 8.46 7.64 18.60
CA ILE A 149 8.53 8.15 17.22
C ILE A 149 7.68 7.26 16.31
N TRP A 150 7.84 5.94 16.40
CA TRP A 150 7.05 4.99 15.59
C TRP A 150 5.55 5.13 15.83
N GLU A 151 5.11 5.25 17.08
CA GLU A 151 3.70 5.46 17.43
C GLU A 151 3.09 6.70 16.77
N ARG A 152 3.88 7.77 16.55
CA ARG A 152 3.43 8.99 15.87
C ARG A 152 3.30 8.84 14.35
N VAL A 153 4.09 7.94 13.74
CA VAL A 153 4.19 7.84 12.27
C VAL A 153 3.63 6.56 11.67
N LYS A 154 3.29 5.56 12.49
CA LYS A 154 2.71 4.29 12.03
C LYS A 154 1.40 4.52 11.27
N PHE A 155 1.13 3.67 10.28
CA PHE A 155 -0.09 3.70 9.47
C PHE A 155 -0.39 5.02 8.73
N ASN A 156 0.60 5.91 8.56
CA ASN A 156 0.41 7.18 7.85
C ASN A 156 0.38 6.97 6.31
N GLU A 157 -0.78 6.55 5.80
CA GLU A 157 -0.98 6.31 4.36
C GLU A 157 -0.71 7.56 3.50
N LYS A 158 -1.12 8.74 3.99
CA LYS A 158 -0.98 10.00 3.28
C LYS A 158 0.49 10.32 3.04
N CYS A 159 1.32 10.17 4.07
CA CYS A 159 2.77 10.35 3.98
C CYS A 159 3.40 9.47 2.89
N ILE A 160 3.02 8.20 2.82
CA ILE A 160 3.54 7.29 1.79
C ILE A 160 3.08 7.69 0.39
N LYS A 161 1.78 7.94 0.22
CA LYS A 161 1.19 8.22 -1.10
C LYS A 161 1.72 9.54 -1.65
N ASP A 162 1.76 10.58 -0.83
CA ASP A 162 2.14 11.93 -1.24
C ASP A 162 3.66 12.11 -1.34
N CYS A 163 4.45 11.31 -0.63
CA CYS A 163 5.92 11.44 -0.57
C CYS A 163 6.68 10.19 -1.05
N SER A 164 6.12 9.45 -2.02
CA SER A 164 6.73 8.22 -2.59
C SER A 164 8.17 8.39 -3.12
N ASN A 165 8.58 9.60 -3.53
CA ASN A 165 9.95 9.87 -3.96
C ASN A 165 10.96 9.98 -2.80
N LEU A 166 10.47 10.18 -1.57
CA LEU A 166 11.25 10.44 -0.35
C LEU A 166 11.20 9.26 0.64
N ILE A 167 10.25 8.34 0.47
CA ILE A 167 10.07 7.18 1.33
C ILE A 167 10.11 5.92 0.50
N PHE A 168 10.87 4.93 0.96
CA PHE A 168 10.82 3.60 0.35
C PHE A 168 9.75 2.74 1.02
N LEU A 169 8.58 2.60 0.37
CA LEU A 169 7.41 1.88 0.91
C LEU A 169 7.75 0.46 1.42
N LYS A 170 8.60 -0.28 0.70
CA LYS A 170 9.05 -1.61 1.14
C LYS A 170 9.63 -1.57 2.56
N GLU A 171 10.49 -0.60 2.83
CA GLU A 171 11.15 -0.44 4.13
C GLU A 171 10.14 -0.06 5.21
N VAL A 172 9.18 0.81 4.91
CA VAL A 172 8.12 1.18 5.86
C VAL A 172 7.25 -0.01 6.25
N LEU A 173 6.86 -0.86 5.29
CA LEU A 173 6.07 -2.06 5.56
C LEU A 173 6.85 -3.05 6.44
N GLU A 174 8.13 -3.30 6.11
CA GLU A 174 8.99 -4.17 6.92
C GLU A 174 9.18 -3.63 8.35
N LEU A 175 9.43 -2.32 8.47
CA LEU A 175 9.57 -1.64 9.76
C LEU A 175 8.29 -1.74 10.58
N THR A 176 7.13 -1.56 9.94
CA THR A 176 5.81 -1.67 10.59
C THR A 176 5.58 -3.08 11.14
N PHE A 177 5.87 -4.12 10.36
CA PHE A 177 5.78 -5.51 10.84
C PHE A 177 6.72 -5.77 12.01
N PHE A 178 7.94 -5.24 11.95
CA PHE A 178 8.90 -5.37 13.03
C PHE A 178 8.40 -4.72 14.33
N TYR A 179 7.97 -3.46 14.28
CA TYR A 179 7.51 -2.74 15.48
C TYR A 179 6.23 -3.32 16.07
N MET A 180 5.28 -3.72 15.22
CA MET A 180 4.09 -4.44 15.67
C MET A 180 4.46 -5.68 16.50
N CYS A 181 5.42 -6.49 16.04
CA CYS A 181 5.92 -7.62 16.82
C CYS A 181 6.72 -7.19 18.05
N LYS A 182 7.58 -6.17 17.95
CA LYS A 182 8.41 -5.66 19.07
C LYS A 182 7.53 -5.18 20.23
N GLN A 183 6.41 -4.53 19.93
CA GLN A 183 5.49 -3.95 20.92
C GLN A 183 4.37 -4.89 21.37
N ALA A 184 4.26 -6.08 20.78
CA ALA A 184 3.13 -7.01 21.03
C ALA A 184 2.88 -7.31 22.52
N LYS A 185 3.95 -7.42 23.32
CA LYS A 185 3.87 -7.67 24.78
C LYS A 185 3.39 -6.47 25.59
N ALA A 186 3.60 -5.25 25.08
CA ALA A 186 3.27 -4.01 25.77
C ALA A 186 1.82 -3.56 25.50
N PHE A 187 1.21 -4.06 24.42
CA PHE A 187 -0.16 -3.71 24.08
C PHE A 187 -1.18 -4.35 25.04
N SER A 188 -2.17 -3.57 25.46
CA SER A 188 -3.41 -4.13 25.98
C SER A 188 -4.12 -4.94 24.88
N LYS A 189 -5.09 -5.78 25.26
CA LYS A 189 -5.87 -6.55 24.29
C LYS A 189 -6.61 -5.64 23.30
N GLU A 190 -7.16 -4.53 23.79
CA GLU A 190 -7.86 -3.53 22.98
C GLU A 190 -6.90 -2.84 22.00
N GLN A 191 -5.73 -2.41 22.49
CA GLN A 191 -4.68 -1.80 21.65
C GLN A 191 -4.18 -2.78 20.58
N LEU A 192 -3.97 -4.05 20.94
CA LEU A 192 -3.58 -5.09 20.00
C LEU A 192 -4.64 -5.27 18.92
N ASN A 193 -5.91 -5.38 19.28
CA ASN A 193 -7.01 -5.49 18.33
C ASN A 193 -7.08 -4.29 17.38
N HIS A 194 -6.96 -3.08 17.90
CA HIS A 194 -6.99 -1.86 17.09
C HIS A 194 -5.80 -1.77 16.15
N ASN A 195 -4.57 -1.93 16.66
CA ASN A 195 -3.35 -1.90 15.85
C ASN A 195 -3.34 -3.02 14.80
N MET A 196 -3.89 -4.19 15.10
CA MET A 196 -4.04 -5.26 14.11
C MET A 196 -5.12 -4.92 13.08
N MET A 197 -6.22 -4.27 13.43
CA MET A 197 -7.17 -3.81 12.40
C MET A 197 -6.54 -2.75 11.49
N ASP A 198 -5.82 -1.77 12.05
CA ASP A 198 -5.12 -0.76 11.28
C ASP A 198 -4.04 -1.38 10.38
N LEU A 199 -3.31 -2.39 10.86
CA LEU A 199 -2.37 -3.15 10.05
C LEU A 199 -3.06 -3.85 8.87
N ALA A 200 -4.25 -4.44 9.09
CA ALA A 200 -5.00 -5.11 8.04
C ALA A 200 -5.43 -4.11 6.96
N MET A 201 -5.97 -2.97 7.38
CA MET A 201 -6.37 -1.87 6.51
C MET A 201 -5.18 -1.34 5.71
N TYR A 202 -4.07 -1.08 6.39
CA TYR A 202 -2.85 -0.57 5.79
C TYR A 202 -2.28 -1.53 4.75
N CYS A 203 -2.21 -2.83 5.07
CA CYS A 203 -1.79 -3.86 4.13
C CYS A 203 -2.76 -3.99 2.94
N ASN A 204 -4.07 -3.87 3.18
CA ASN A 204 -5.07 -3.90 2.12
C ASN A 204 -4.94 -2.71 1.16
N THR A 205 -4.58 -1.53 1.66
CA THR A 205 -4.27 -0.35 0.84
C THR A 205 -3.07 -0.59 -0.08
N PHE A 206 -2.07 -1.36 0.35
CA PHE A 206 -0.80 -1.58 -0.38
C PHE A 206 -0.63 -3.03 -0.87
N VAL A 207 -1.72 -3.75 -1.20
CA VAL A 207 -1.69 -5.16 -1.63
C VAL A 207 -0.72 -5.40 -2.79
N SER A 208 -0.78 -4.58 -3.83
CA SER A 208 0.11 -4.72 -5.00
C SER A 208 1.58 -4.52 -4.66
N ASP A 209 1.88 -3.63 -3.72
CA ASP A 209 3.26 -3.38 -3.28
C ASP A 209 3.77 -4.52 -2.41
N LEU A 210 2.94 -5.05 -1.50
CA LEU A 210 3.26 -6.26 -0.72
C LEU A 210 3.59 -7.44 -1.63
N TYR A 211 2.82 -7.60 -2.71
CA TYR A 211 3.09 -8.58 -3.76
C TYR A 211 4.42 -8.29 -4.47
N LYS A 212 4.57 -7.10 -5.06
CA LYS A 212 5.75 -6.67 -5.82
C LYS A 212 7.05 -6.83 -5.03
N TYR A 213 7.03 -6.53 -3.73
CA TYR A 213 8.20 -6.63 -2.85
C TYR A 213 8.35 -7.99 -2.16
N ASN A 214 7.49 -8.97 -2.47
CA ASN A 214 7.51 -10.31 -1.89
C ASN A 214 7.47 -10.30 -0.34
N LEU A 215 6.57 -9.49 0.23
CA LEU A 215 6.46 -9.27 1.68
C LEU A 215 5.41 -10.18 2.34
N LEU A 216 4.66 -10.98 1.58
CA LEU A 216 3.60 -11.86 2.10
C LEU A 216 4.08 -12.76 3.24
N ARG A 217 5.24 -13.41 3.08
CA ARG A 217 5.81 -14.29 4.12
C ARG A 217 6.14 -13.54 5.41
N LYS A 218 6.60 -12.28 5.30
CA LYS A 218 6.90 -11.44 6.48
C LYS A 218 5.62 -11.02 7.18
N TYR A 219 4.61 -10.61 6.41
CA TYR A 219 3.30 -10.26 6.92
C TYR A 219 2.65 -11.45 7.66
N HIS A 220 2.60 -12.63 7.04
CA HIS A 220 2.08 -13.85 7.67
C HIS A 220 2.82 -14.26 8.95
N LYS A 221 4.16 -14.11 8.99
CA LYS A 221 4.92 -14.35 10.22
C LYS A 221 4.58 -13.34 11.32
N CYS A 222 4.38 -12.07 10.97
CA CYS A 222 3.96 -11.03 11.89
C CYS A 222 2.60 -11.36 12.51
N THR A 223 1.59 -11.68 11.68
CA THR A 223 0.24 -12.02 12.15
C THR A 223 0.21 -13.26 13.02
N ASN A 224 0.98 -14.30 12.66
CA ASN A 224 1.10 -15.51 13.47
C ASN A 224 1.79 -15.26 14.81
N PHE A 225 2.77 -14.36 14.85
CA PHE A 225 3.39 -13.98 16.12
C PHE A 225 2.40 -13.20 17.01
N LEU A 226 1.64 -12.27 16.43
CA LEU A 226 0.66 -11.47 17.16
C LEU A 226 -0.50 -12.31 17.71
N SER A 227 -0.88 -13.40 17.03
CA SER A 227 -1.97 -14.27 17.47
C SER A 227 -1.68 -14.95 18.82
N TYR A 228 -0.41 -15.16 19.19
CA TYR A 228 -0.03 -15.70 20.50
C TYR A 228 -0.45 -14.83 21.68
N TYR A 229 -0.74 -13.54 21.44
CA TYR A 229 -1.17 -12.59 22.46
C TYR A 229 -2.70 -12.50 22.60
N GLY A 230 -3.44 -13.41 21.93
CA GLY A 230 -4.89 -13.57 22.11
C GLY A 230 -5.78 -12.40 21.61
N PRO A 231 -5.54 -11.82 20.42
CA PRO A 231 -6.48 -10.87 19.82
C PRO A 231 -7.82 -11.54 19.50
N ASN A 232 -8.85 -10.74 19.22
CA ASN A 232 -10.16 -11.23 18.83
C ASN A 232 -10.09 -12.01 17.51
N GLN A 233 -10.86 -13.10 17.42
CA GLN A 233 -10.88 -13.95 16.21
C GLN A 233 -11.30 -13.18 14.95
N ALA A 234 -12.28 -12.28 15.05
CA ALA A 234 -12.68 -11.42 13.93
C ALA A 234 -11.52 -10.60 13.35
N VAL A 235 -10.63 -10.09 14.22
CA VAL A 235 -9.45 -9.32 13.81
C VAL A 235 -8.42 -10.22 13.12
N LEU A 236 -8.20 -11.43 13.65
CA LEU A 236 -7.34 -12.43 13.01
C LEU A 236 -7.88 -12.87 11.65
N SER A 237 -9.19 -13.09 11.52
CA SER A 237 -9.79 -13.44 10.24
C SER A 237 -9.68 -12.30 9.22
N CYS A 238 -9.78 -11.03 9.64
CA CYS A 238 -9.49 -9.89 8.76
C CYS A 238 -8.05 -9.89 8.24
N GLN A 239 -7.07 -10.19 9.11
CA GLN A 239 -5.67 -10.32 8.73
C GLN A 239 -5.48 -11.44 7.70
N ARG A 240 -6.06 -12.62 7.98
CA ARG A 240 -6.04 -13.77 7.07
C ARG A 240 -6.69 -13.45 5.74
N ALA A 241 -7.78 -12.68 5.71
CA ALA A 241 -8.48 -12.31 4.48
C ALA A 241 -7.57 -11.45 3.57
N VAL A 242 -6.82 -10.50 4.15
CA VAL A 242 -5.85 -9.72 3.37
C VAL A 242 -4.70 -10.58 2.88
N ILE A 243 -4.23 -11.54 3.68
CA ILE A 243 -3.18 -12.49 3.29
C ILE A 243 -3.66 -13.36 2.11
N SER A 244 -4.85 -13.95 2.19
CA SER A 244 -5.39 -14.78 1.12
C SER A 244 -5.64 -13.98 -0.16
N GLN A 245 -6.02 -12.70 -0.07
CA GLN A 245 -6.06 -11.80 -1.24
C GLN A 245 -4.71 -11.65 -1.94
N ILE A 246 -3.62 -11.48 -1.18
CA ILE A 246 -2.28 -11.37 -1.76
C ILE A 246 -1.84 -12.72 -2.35
N SER A 247 -2.19 -13.83 -1.69
CA SER A 247 -1.93 -15.17 -2.19
C SER A 247 -2.61 -15.43 -3.53
N ASP A 248 -3.86 -15.00 -3.71
CA ASP A 248 -4.59 -15.15 -4.99
C ASP A 248 -3.90 -14.41 -6.16
N GLN A 249 -3.07 -13.38 -5.90
CA GLN A 249 -2.26 -12.71 -6.93
C GLN A 249 -1.01 -13.51 -7.36
N LEU A 250 -0.59 -14.54 -6.60
CA LEU A 250 0.68 -15.29 -6.78
C LEU A 250 0.66 -16.40 -7.84
N ASP A 251 -0.10 -16.22 -8.93
CA ASP A 251 -0.30 -17.18 -10.03
C ASP A 251 -1.43 -18.19 -9.74
N PRO A 252 -2.57 -18.14 -10.48
CA PRO A 252 -3.67 -19.10 -10.35
C PRO A 252 -3.27 -20.57 -10.48
N LEU A 253 -2.11 -20.85 -11.10
CA LEU A 253 -1.57 -22.20 -11.27
C LEU A 253 -0.74 -22.68 -10.07
N GLN A 254 -0.30 -21.78 -9.19
CA GLN A 254 0.49 -22.09 -7.99
C GLN A 254 -0.32 -21.96 -6.69
N THR A 255 -1.46 -21.27 -6.73
CA THR A 255 -2.43 -21.27 -5.64
C THR A 255 -3.10 -22.64 -5.55
N THR A 256 -2.64 -23.47 -4.63
CA THR A 256 -3.15 -24.84 -4.42
C THR A 256 -4.60 -24.86 -3.91
N HIS A 257 -5.12 -23.77 -3.35
CA HIS A 257 -6.47 -23.73 -2.76
C HIS A 257 -7.20 -22.41 -3.02
N VAL A 258 -7.95 -22.39 -4.12
CA VAL A 258 -8.96 -21.38 -4.47
C VAL A 258 -10.06 -21.28 -3.38
N ASP A 259 -10.20 -22.32 -2.54
CA ASP A 259 -11.10 -22.33 -1.38
C ASP A 259 -10.62 -21.50 -0.17
N ASP A 260 -9.35 -21.04 -0.14
CA ASP A 260 -8.77 -20.41 1.04
C ASP A 260 -9.37 -19.03 1.35
N TYR A 261 -9.66 -18.20 0.33
CA TYR A 261 -10.25 -16.88 0.58
C TYR A 261 -11.68 -17.00 1.10
N LEU A 262 -12.53 -17.79 0.45
CA LEU A 262 -13.91 -18.01 0.87
C LEU A 262 -14.01 -18.63 2.26
N PHE A 263 -13.17 -19.62 2.56
CA PHE A 263 -13.09 -20.21 3.89
C PHE A 263 -12.79 -19.15 4.96
N VAL A 264 -11.80 -18.29 4.71
CA VAL A 264 -11.43 -17.22 5.63
C VAL A 264 -12.54 -16.18 5.78
N ILE A 265 -13.26 -15.84 4.71
CA ILE A 265 -14.39 -14.90 4.82
C ILE A 265 -15.56 -15.52 5.61
N LYS A 266 -15.84 -16.81 5.45
CA LYS A 266 -16.83 -17.53 6.28
C LYS A 266 -16.44 -17.47 7.75
N GLU A 267 -15.19 -17.80 8.09
CA GLU A 267 -14.64 -17.66 9.46
C GLU A 267 -14.75 -16.22 9.98
N MET A 268 -14.40 -15.23 9.14
CA MET A 268 -14.53 -13.81 9.49
C MET A 268 -15.98 -13.47 9.85
N MET A 269 -16.95 -13.90 9.04
CA MET A 269 -18.36 -13.64 9.29
C MET A 269 -18.90 -14.33 10.53
N GLU A 270 -18.41 -15.53 10.88
CA GLU A 270 -18.81 -16.22 12.11
C GLU A 270 -18.42 -15.43 13.37
N HIS A 271 -17.29 -14.73 13.33
CA HIS A 271 -16.76 -14.00 14.49
C HIS A 271 -17.09 -12.51 14.51
N MET A 272 -17.60 -11.95 13.42
CA MET A 272 -17.92 -10.52 13.31
C MET A 272 -19.14 -10.13 14.16
N THR A 273 -18.96 -9.09 14.96
CA THR A 273 -20.03 -8.45 15.74
C THR A 273 -20.52 -7.20 15.02
N LEU A 274 -21.76 -6.78 15.32
CA LEU A 274 -22.33 -5.53 14.79
C LEU A 274 -21.42 -4.32 15.10
N GLU A 275 -20.86 -4.26 16.30
CA GLU A 275 -19.97 -3.18 16.75
C GLU A 275 -18.71 -3.09 15.90
N LEU A 276 -17.98 -4.21 15.72
CA LEU A 276 -16.77 -4.25 14.89
C LEU A 276 -17.09 -3.92 13.43
N MET A 277 -18.20 -4.44 12.92
CA MET A 277 -18.64 -4.17 11.56
C MET A 277 -18.97 -2.69 11.34
N ASN A 278 -19.62 -2.04 12.29
CA ASN A 278 -19.90 -0.61 12.23
C ASN A 278 -18.63 0.24 12.31
N GLN A 279 -17.70 -0.13 13.20
CA GLN A 279 -16.44 0.59 13.38
C GLN A 279 -15.56 0.54 12.12
N TYR A 280 -15.46 -0.62 11.46
CA TYR A 280 -14.58 -0.84 10.30
C TYR A 280 -15.35 -1.08 9.00
N LYS A 281 -16.56 -0.54 8.88
CA LYS A 281 -17.50 -0.80 7.79
C LYS A 281 -16.85 -0.74 6.40
N HIS A 282 -16.03 0.29 6.14
CA HIS A 282 -15.40 0.51 4.83
C HIS A 282 -14.38 -0.56 4.47
N PHE A 283 -13.60 -0.98 5.45
CA PHE A 283 -12.60 -2.01 5.24
C PHE A 283 -13.25 -3.39 5.11
N ILE A 284 -14.16 -3.74 6.01
CA ILE A 284 -14.87 -5.02 5.98
C ILE A 284 -15.67 -5.16 4.69
N GLY A 285 -16.35 -4.09 4.27
CA GLY A 285 -17.05 -4.04 2.99
C GLY A 285 -16.16 -4.26 1.77
N LYS A 286 -14.91 -3.76 1.78
CA LYS A 286 -13.91 -4.03 0.73
C LYS A 286 -13.47 -5.50 0.69
N LEU A 287 -13.33 -6.15 1.85
CA LEU A 287 -13.06 -7.58 1.90
C LEU A 287 -14.26 -8.38 1.36
N LEU A 288 -15.47 -8.04 1.81
CA LEU A 288 -16.67 -8.79 1.46
C LEU A 288 -17.09 -8.66 -0.01
N SER A 289 -16.86 -7.51 -0.65
CA SER A 289 -17.27 -7.32 -2.04
C SER A 289 -16.41 -8.11 -3.02
N TYR A 290 -15.11 -8.27 -2.74
CA TYR A 290 -14.08 -8.79 -3.66
C TYR A 290 -13.96 -8.02 -5.01
N VAL A 291 -14.86 -7.05 -5.26
CA VAL A 291 -15.02 -6.27 -6.50
C VAL A 291 -13.73 -5.60 -6.99
N PRO A 292 -12.92 -4.93 -6.15
CA PRO A 292 -11.70 -4.25 -6.62
C PRO A 292 -10.66 -5.21 -7.20
N PHE A 293 -10.79 -6.52 -6.97
CA PHE A 293 -9.84 -7.54 -7.37
C PHE A 293 -10.22 -8.27 -8.67
N PHE A 294 -11.43 -8.03 -9.20
CA PHE A 294 -11.87 -8.61 -10.49
C PHE A 294 -10.97 -8.19 -11.66
N GLU A 295 -10.35 -7.00 -11.60
CA GLU A 295 -9.41 -6.52 -12.61
C GLU A 295 -7.96 -6.96 -12.35
N MET A 296 -7.62 -7.29 -11.09
CA MET A 296 -6.24 -7.59 -10.67
C MET A 296 -5.91 -9.08 -10.74
N ILE A 297 -6.92 -9.93 -10.57
CA ILE A 297 -6.78 -11.39 -10.50
C ILE A 297 -7.62 -11.99 -11.62
N GLN A 298 -7.07 -12.90 -12.43
CA GLN A 298 -7.83 -13.59 -13.49
C GLN A 298 -8.16 -15.02 -13.06
N VAL A 299 -8.95 -15.19 -11.98
CA VAL A 299 -9.39 -16.52 -11.54
C VAL A 299 -10.69 -16.89 -12.27
N PRO A 300 -10.82 -18.11 -12.83
CA PRO A 300 -12.05 -18.59 -13.47
C PRO A 300 -13.30 -18.58 -12.57
N GLN A 301 -13.13 -18.51 -11.24
CA GLN A 301 -14.16 -18.73 -10.22
C GLN A 301 -14.69 -17.44 -9.56
N HIS A 302 -14.33 -16.24 -10.04
CA HIS A 302 -14.80 -14.95 -9.50
C HIS A 302 -16.30 -14.87 -9.25
N ILE A 303 -17.08 -15.45 -10.15
CA ILE A 303 -18.55 -15.46 -10.06
C ILE A 303 -19.00 -16.32 -8.88
N TYR A 304 -18.40 -17.50 -8.70
CA TYR A 304 -18.71 -18.40 -7.60
C TYR A 304 -18.37 -17.76 -6.25
N TYR A 305 -17.24 -17.05 -6.16
CA TYR A 305 -16.89 -16.32 -4.95
C TYR A 305 -17.95 -15.28 -4.58
N PHE A 306 -18.38 -14.50 -5.56
CA PHE A 306 -19.36 -13.45 -5.34
C PHE A 306 -20.73 -14.02 -4.93
N GLU A 307 -21.16 -15.12 -5.57
CA GLU A 307 -22.39 -15.84 -5.21
C GLU A 307 -22.34 -16.37 -3.77
N GLU A 308 -21.24 -17.00 -3.38
CA GLU A 308 -21.06 -17.52 -2.01
C GLU A 308 -21.02 -16.39 -0.97
N LEU A 309 -20.38 -15.26 -1.27
CA LEU A 309 -20.31 -14.10 -0.37
C LEU A 309 -21.69 -13.49 -0.12
N MET A 310 -22.50 -13.37 -1.18
CA MET A 310 -23.91 -12.97 -1.05
C MET A 310 -24.70 -13.96 -0.20
N TYR A 311 -24.51 -15.26 -0.43
CA TYR A 311 -25.18 -16.31 0.34
C TYR A 311 -24.82 -16.25 1.84
N VAL A 312 -23.54 -16.08 2.19
CA VAL A 312 -23.07 -16.00 3.59
C VAL A 312 -23.68 -14.81 4.34
N CYS A 313 -23.96 -13.71 3.65
CA CYS A 313 -24.52 -12.51 4.27
C CYS A 313 -26.05 -12.49 4.30
N LYS A 314 -26.71 -13.21 3.40
CA LYS A 314 -28.17 -13.20 3.22
C LYS A 314 -28.90 -13.71 4.47
N GLY A 315 -29.94 -13.00 4.89
CA GLY A 315 -30.77 -13.38 6.04
C GLY A 315 -30.21 -12.99 7.41
N ILE A 316 -29.05 -12.32 7.46
CA ILE A 316 -28.49 -11.74 8.68
C ILE A 316 -28.48 -10.22 8.53
N ASN A 317 -29.53 -9.56 9.03
CA ASN A 317 -29.85 -8.14 8.77
C ASN A 317 -28.62 -7.21 8.66
N TYR A 318 -27.77 -7.16 9.69
CA TYR A 318 -26.64 -6.23 9.70
C TYR A 318 -25.49 -6.61 8.74
N LYS A 319 -25.26 -7.89 8.48
CA LYS A 319 -24.25 -8.35 7.50
C LYS A 319 -24.74 -8.05 6.09
N GLU A 320 -26.02 -8.30 5.86
CA GLU A 320 -26.69 -8.04 4.59
C GLU A 320 -26.71 -6.53 4.27
N GLU A 321 -27.04 -5.69 5.24
CA GLU A 321 -27.02 -4.23 5.10
C GLU A 321 -25.62 -3.71 4.74
N ILE A 322 -24.58 -4.19 5.42
CA ILE A 322 -23.21 -3.78 5.13
C ILE A 322 -22.80 -4.25 3.73
N LEU A 323 -23.02 -5.51 3.38
CA LEU A 323 -22.68 -5.99 2.04
C LEU A 323 -23.43 -5.21 0.94
N ARG A 324 -24.72 -4.94 1.12
CA ARG A 324 -25.56 -4.12 0.22
C ARG A 324 -24.95 -2.75 -0.03
N ASN A 325 -24.59 -2.04 1.06
CA ASN A 325 -23.98 -0.71 0.99
C ASN A 325 -22.64 -0.72 0.23
N TYR A 326 -21.83 -1.76 0.37
CA TYR A 326 -20.50 -1.82 -0.24
C TYR A 326 -20.45 -2.39 -1.66
N ILE A 327 -21.33 -3.35 -1.97
CA ILE A 327 -21.53 -3.81 -3.34
C ILE A 327 -21.83 -2.58 -4.21
N PHE A 328 -22.77 -1.72 -3.82
CA PHE A 328 -23.14 -0.58 -4.66
C PHE A 328 -22.03 0.47 -4.81
N ILE A 329 -21.40 0.89 -3.70
CA ILE A 329 -20.31 1.88 -3.72
C ILE A 329 -19.20 1.45 -4.69
N GLN A 330 -18.91 0.15 -4.77
CA GLN A 330 -17.80 -0.35 -5.56
C GLN A 330 -18.22 -0.77 -6.97
N LEU A 331 -19.45 -1.27 -7.16
CA LEU A 331 -20.00 -1.59 -8.47
C LEU A 331 -20.11 -0.35 -9.36
N HIS A 332 -20.43 0.81 -8.81
CA HIS A 332 -20.63 2.03 -9.60
C HIS A 332 -19.46 2.38 -10.53
N ASP A 333 -18.22 2.13 -10.11
CA ASP A 333 -17.02 2.51 -10.87
C ASP A 333 -16.50 1.40 -11.79
N CYS A 334 -16.87 0.14 -11.56
CA CYS A 334 -16.35 -1.03 -12.29
C CYS A 334 -17.45 -1.92 -12.90
N LEU A 335 -18.70 -1.47 -12.90
CA LEU A 335 -19.88 -2.22 -13.35
C LEU A 335 -19.69 -2.93 -14.70
N PRO A 336 -19.08 -2.31 -15.73
CA PRO A 336 -18.93 -2.95 -17.05
C PRO A 336 -17.97 -4.13 -17.03
N ALA A 337 -16.85 -4.01 -16.31
CA ALA A 337 -15.88 -5.09 -16.17
C ALA A 337 -16.48 -6.23 -15.36
N PHE A 338 -17.17 -5.88 -14.28
CA PHE A 338 -17.87 -6.80 -13.41
C PHE A 338 -18.95 -7.59 -14.17
N PHE A 339 -19.95 -6.93 -14.78
CA PHE A 339 -21.01 -7.63 -15.51
C PHE A 339 -20.53 -8.38 -16.74
N ARG A 340 -19.47 -7.92 -17.41
CA ARG A 340 -18.89 -8.66 -18.55
C ARG A 340 -18.51 -10.09 -18.15
N LEU A 341 -18.00 -10.30 -16.94
CA LEU A 341 -17.63 -11.63 -16.45
C LEU A 341 -18.86 -12.50 -16.21
N PHE A 342 -19.91 -11.99 -15.56
CA PHE A 342 -21.16 -12.73 -15.33
C PHE A 342 -21.90 -13.03 -16.63
N LEU A 343 -21.95 -12.08 -17.57
CA LEU A 343 -22.56 -12.24 -18.89
C LEU A 343 -21.82 -13.28 -19.73
N LYS A 344 -20.48 -13.26 -19.73
CA LYS A 344 -19.66 -14.27 -20.44
C LYS A 344 -19.96 -15.70 -19.97
N ASN A 345 -20.27 -15.86 -18.69
CA ASN A 345 -20.56 -17.17 -18.07
C ASN A 345 -22.06 -17.46 -17.93
N LYS A 346 -22.94 -16.64 -18.56
CA LYS A 346 -24.41 -16.80 -18.53
C LYS A 346 -25.02 -16.84 -17.13
N ARG A 347 -24.44 -16.13 -16.16
CA ARG A 347 -24.91 -16.07 -14.77
C ARG A 347 -25.96 -14.99 -14.57
N TYR A 348 -27.03 -15.09 -15.34
CA TYR A 348 -28.05 -14.04 -15.44
C TYR A 348 -28.92 -13.91 -14.17
N ALA A 349 -29.22 -15.03 -13.50
CA ALA A 349 -29.93 -15.03 -12.20
C ALA A 349 -29.18 -14.21 -11.15
N THR A 350 -27.87 -14.37 -11.09
CA THR A 350 -27.01 -13.63 -10.18
C THR A 350 -26.99 -12.13 -10.49
N ILE A 351 -26.97 -11.76 -11.78
CA ILE A 351 -27.10 -10.35 -12.21
C ILE A 351 -28.44 -9.77 -11.76
N HIS A 352 -29.52 -10.54 -11.89
CA HIS A 352 -30.84 -10.12 -11.44
C HIS A 352 -30.86 -9.90 -9.91
N ASP A 353 -30.39 -10.86 -9.12
CA ASP A 353 -30.33 -10.72 -7.67
C ASP A 353 -29.51 -9.49 -7.26
N ILE A 354 -28.37 -9.23 -7.91
CA ILE A 354 -27.56 -8.04 -7.65
C ILE A 354 -28.36 -6.76 -7.87
N LEU A 355 -29.05 -6.65 -9.01
CA LEU A 355 -29.75 -5.42 -9.41
C LEU A 355 -31.06 -5.17 -8.65
N PHE A 356 -31.72 -6.22 -8.16
CA PHE A 356 -33.07 -6.10 -7.57
C PHE A 356 -33.14 -6.46 -6.09
N TYR A 357 -32.21 -7.26 -5.57
CA TYR A 357 -32.17 -7.61 -4.15
C TYR A 357 -31.07 -6.85 -3.42
N TRP A 358 -29.89 -6.71 -4.03
CA TRP A 358 -28.71 -6.10 -3.39
C TRP A 358 -28.50 -4.62 -3.73
N CYS A 359 -29.25 -4.06 -4.68
CA CYS A 359 -29.28 -2.63 -4.96
C CYS A 359 -30.61 -2.05 -4.49
N GLU A 360 -30.57 -0.87 -3.88
CA GLU A 360 -31.78 -0.08 -3.61
C GLU A 360 -32.34 0.54 -4.91
N ASP A 361 -33.60 0.97 -4.90
CA ASP A 361 -34.24 1.54 -6.09
C ASP A 361 -33.48 2.77 -6.63
N GLU A 362 -33.03 3.67 -5.75
CA GLU A 362 -32.24 4.85 -6.15
C GLU A 362 -30.90 4.47 -6.79
N GLN A 363 -30.26 3.44 -6.22
CA GLN A 363 -29.00 2.90 -6.67
C GLN A 363 -29.13 2.27 -8.07
N ARG A 364 -30.17 1.46 -8.29
CA ARG A 364 -30.51 0.88 -9.59
C ARG A 364 -30.78 1.98 -10.63
N MET A 365 -31.55 2.99 -10.28
CA MET A 365 -31.83 4.14 -11.16
C MET A 365 -30.55 4.89 -11.55
N SER A 366 -29.57 4.99 -10.64
CA SER A 366 -28.25 5.57 -10.95
C SER A 366 -27.47 4.73 -11.96
N LEU A 367 -27.48 3.40 -11.82
CA LEU A 367 -26.83 2.48 -12.77
C LEU A 367 -27.52 2.52 -14.14
N GLU A 368 -28.84 2.61 -14.19
CA GLU A 368 -29.63 2.65 -15.43
C GLU A 368 -29.40 3.94 -16.24
N LYS A 369 -29.11 5.06 -15.54
CA LYS A 369 -28.67 6.30 -16.20
C LYS A 369 -27.29 6.18 -16.86
N LYS A 370 -26.43 5.30 -16.35
CA LYS A 370 -25.05 5.11 -16.84
C LYS A 370 -24.91 3.95 -17.82
N TYR A 371 -25.77 2.94 -17.71
CA TYR A 371 -25.68 1.69 -18.44
C TYR A 371 -27.06 1.26 -18.94
N ASN A 372 -27.12 0.74 -20.18
CA ASN A 372 -28.35 0.20 -20.75
C ASN A 372 -28.67 -1.16 -20.13
N LEU A 373 -29.29 -1.16 -18.95
CA LEU A 373 -29.71 -2.37 -18.25
C LEU A 373 -30.75 -3.17 -19.05
N SER A 374 -31.59 -2.52 -19.87
CA SER A 374 -32.54 -3.18 -20.77
C SER A 374 -31.88 -4.21 -21.69
N SER A 375 -30.70 -3.89 -22.23
CA SER A 375 -29.93 -4.83 -23.06
C SER A 375 -29.39 -6.06 -22.31
N ILE A 376 -29.20 -5.94 -20.99
CA ILE A 376 -28.79 -7.05 -20.12
C ILE A 376 -30.01 -7.93 -19.82
N TYR A 377 -31.19 -7.33 -19.63
CA TYR A 377 -32.44 -8.04 -19.39
C TYR A 377 -32.95 -8.78 -20.62
N GLU A 378 -32.81 -8.21 -21.82
CA GLU A 378 -33.12 -8.93 -23.06
C GLU A 378 -32.29 -10.22 -23.17
N LYS A 379 -30.99 -10.16 -22.83
CA LYS A 379 -30.13 -11.35 -22.80
C LYS A 379 -30.56 -12.34 -21.73
N TYR A 380 -30.95 -11.88 -20.54
CA TYR A 380 -31.53 -12.74 -19.49
C TYR A 380 -32.77 -13.48 -19.98
N ALA A 381 -33.71 -12.76 -20.61
CA ALA A 381 -35.00 -13.30 -21.04
C ALA A 381 -34.88 -14.28 -22.21
N CYS A 382 -33.84 -14.13 -23.05
CA CYS A 382 -33.62 -14.99 -24.21
C CYS A 382 -32.76 -16.24 -23.96
N GLY A 383 -32.09 -16.36 -22.79
CA GLY A 383 -31.22 -17.51 -22.44
C GLY A 383 -29.77 -17.40 -22.93
#